data_AF-A0A9D8TDX2-F1
#
_entry.id   AF-A0A9D8TDX2-F1
#
_cell.length_a   1.000
_cell.length_b   1.000
_cell.length_c   1.000
_cell.angle_alpha   90.00
_cell.angle_beta   90.00
_cell.angle_gamma   90.00
#
_symmetry.space_group_name_H-M   'P 1'
#
loop_
_entity.id
_entity.type
_entity.pdbx_description
1 polymer ?
#
loop_
_entity_poly.entity_id
_entity_poly.type
_entity_poly.pdbx_seq_one_letter_code
_entity_poly.pdbx_strand_id
1 'polypeptide(L)'
;VTISAGFTANKYLVTFILDGEIIKTDSVTYGTEITLPEIEEREGHTFSGWQDVPQTMPASDVRIEANFTANKYLVTFMLDGEIFKTDSVTYGTEIMIPEVAEKEGHTFSGWQNVPQTMPAIDVRIEANFTANKYLVTFMLDGEIFKTDSVTYGTEIILPEVAEKEGHTFSGWQNVPETMPANDKIIEGTFTVNIYAIIYKVDGEIYAVDSVAYGANIVLREEPVREGYKFSGWSQVPETMPAADVEVTGSFTVGINAIDFDAKVDVYNLQGVILYHQVRLEESTNNLPEGVYLIRQGQRIVKIKID
;
A
#
# COMPACT_ATOMS: atom_id res chain seq x y z
N VAL A 1 -74.64 49.00 -83.31
CA VAL A 1 -74.75 48.43 -81.94
C VAL A 1 -73.41 47.81 -81.62
N THR A 2 -72.66 48.39 -80.69
CA THR A 2 -71.39 47.82 -80.23
C THR A 2 -71.70 46.93 -79.04
N ILE A 3 -71.48 45.62 -79.18
CA ILE A 3 -71.61 44.68 -78.06
C ILE A 3 -70.23 44.64 -77.38
N SER A 4 -70.13 45.22 -76.19
CA SER A 4 -68.98 45.05 -75.32
C SER A 4 -69.24 43.87 -74.39
N ALA A 5 -68.51 42.77 -74.56
CA ALA A 5 -68.47 41.69 -73.58
C ALA A 5 -67.40 42.02 -72.52
N GLY A 6 -67.77 41.98 -71.25
CA GLY A 6 -66.83 42.01 -70.13
C GLY A 6 -66.47 40.58 -69.73
N PHE A 7 -65.18 40.27 -69.67
CA PHE A 7 -64.71 38.99 -69.11
C PHE A 7 -64.33 39.21 -67.65
N THR A 8 -64.87 38.38 -66.75
CA THR A 8 -64.44 38.30 -65.36
C THR A 8 -63.51 37.10 -65.22
N ALA A 9 -62.33 37.29 -64.63
CA ALA A 9 -61.41 36.18 -64.37
C ALA A 9 -62.02 35.20 -63.36
N ASN A 10 -61.95 33.91 -63.67
CA ASN A 10 -62.40 32.85 -62.76
C ASN A 10 -61.52 32.83 -61.50
N LYS A 11 -62.08 32.30 -60.41
CA LYS A 11 -61.31 32.00 -59.19
C LYS A 11 -61.20 30.49 -59.01
N TYR A 12 -60.06 30.07 -58.47
CA TYR A 12 -59.75 28.68 -58.17
C TYR A 12 -59.24 28.57 -56.73
N LEU A 13 -59.24 27.37 -56.16
CA LEU A 13 -58.79 27.11 -54.80
C LEU A 13 -57.30 26.76 -54.77
N VAL A 14 -56.57 27.37 -53.83
CA VAL A 14 -55.23 26.92 -53.44
C VAL A 14 -55.32 26.35 -52.03
N THR A 15 -54.89 25.09 -51.87
CA THR A 15 -54.82 24.41 -50.58
C THR A 15 -53.36 24.21 -50.17
N PHE A 16 -53.00 24.75 -49.01
CA PHE A 16 -51.68 24.63 -48.42
C PHE A 16 -51.64 23.47 -47.41
N ILE A 17 -50.67 22.58 -47.58
CA ILE A 17 -50.54 21.34 -46.81
C ILE A 17 -49.16 21.31 -46.16
N LEU A 18 -49.10 21.16 -44.84
CA LEU A 18 -47.88 21.06 -44.06
C LEU A 18 -47.85 19.72 -43.33
N ASP A 19 -46.80 18.92 -43.53
CA ASP A 19 -46.66 17.58 -42.95
C ASP A 19 -47.90 16.68 -43.20
N GLY A 20 -48.56 16.85 -44.36
CA GLY A 20 -49.77 16.12 -44.75
C GLY A 20 -51.10 16.70 -44.25
N GLU A 21 -51.08 17.74 -43.42
CA GLU A 21 -52.28 18.41 -42.90
C GLU A 21 -52.59 19.71 -43.64
N ILE A 22 -53.88 19.95 -43.94
CA ILE A 22 -54.31 21.21 -44.55
C ILE A 22 -54.25 22.31 -43.50
N ILE A 23 -53.37 23.29 -43.71
CA ILE A 23 -53.23 24.44 -42.79
C ILE A 23 -54.01 25.68 -43.25
N LYS A 24 -54.27 25.79 -44.56
CA LYS A 24 -54.96 26.95 -45.13
C LYS A 24 -55.57 26.62 -46.49
N THR A 25 -56.70 27.24 -46.82
CA THR A 25 -57.28 27.22 -48.17
C THR A 25 -57.77 28.61 -48.54
N ASP A 26 -57.33 29.11 -49.69
CA ASP A 26 -57.69 30.42 -50.22
C ASP A 26 -58.36 30.30 -51.59
N SER A 27 -59.25 31.24 -51.92
CA SER A 27 -59.83 31.38 -53.27
C SER A 27 -59.14 32.54 -54.00
N VAL A 28 -58.38 32.21 -55.04
CA VAL A 28 -57.46 33.13 -55.74
C VAL A 28 -57.90 33.33 -57.18
N THR A 29 -57.73 34.55 -57.70
CA THR A 29 -58.12 34.91 -59.07
C THR A 29 -57.13 34.36 -60.08
N TYR A 30 -57.62 33.80 -61.19
CA TYR A 30 -56.78 33.28 -62.28
C TYR A 30 -55.74 34.32 -62.74
N GLY A 31 -54.49 33.87 -62.89
CA GLY A 31 -53.38 34.69 -63.39
C GLY A 31 -52.77 35.65 -62.36
N THR A 32 -53.26 35.71 -61.12
CA THR A 32 -52.61 36.50 -60.05
C THR A 32 -51.56 35.67 -59.31
N GLU A 33 -50.60 36.34 -58.67
CA GLU A 33 -49.61 35.67 -57.80
C GLU A 33 -50.29 34.98 -56.62
N ILE A 34 -49.67 33.89 -56.15
CA ILE A 34 -50.09 33.14 -54.98
C ILE A 34 -49.27 33.61 -53.78
N THR A 35 -49.93 34.09 -52.73
CA THR A 35 -49.27 34.46 -51.47
C THR A 35 -49.13 33.24 -50.58
N LEU A 36 -47.89 32.84 -50.28
CA LEU A 36 -47.59 31.73 -49.39
C LEU A 36 -47.84 32.12 -47.92
N PRO A 37 -48.43 31.24 -47.08
CA PRO A 37 -48.57 31.51 -45.67
C PRO A 37 -47.22 31.45 -44.96
N GLU A 38 -47.04 32.30 -43.95
CA GLU A 38 -45.92 32.23 -43.02
C GLU A 38 -46.10 31.02 -42.10
N ILE A 39 -44.99 30.34 -41.82
CA ILE A 39 -44.95 29.13 -40.97
C ILE A 39 -44.18 29.46 -39.70
N GLU A 40 -44.72 29.07 -38.55
CA GLU A 40 -44.05 29.21 -37.26
C GLU A 40 -42.81 28.30 -37.18
N GLU A 41 -41.77 28.79 -36.50
CA GLU A 41 -40.60 27.97 -36.23
C GLU A 41 -40.94 26.79 -35.32
N ARG A 42 -40.36 25.63 -35.62
CA ARG A 42 -40.53 24.40 -34.85
C ARG A 42 -39.18 23.99 -34.28
N GLU A 43 -39.09 23.91 -32.95
CA GLU A 43 -37.85 23.53 -32.26
C GLU A 43 -37.26 22.24 -32.83
N GLY A 44 -35.95 22.26 -33.09
CA GLY A 44 -35.22 21.11 -33.63
C GLY A 44 -35.58 20.73 -35.06
N HIS A 45 -36.35 21.54 -35.80
CA HIS A 45 -36.72 21.28 -37.19
C HIS A 45 -36.44 22.48 -38.10
N THR A 46 -36.16 22.22 -39.36
CA THR A 46 -36.04 23.23 -40.43
C THR A 46 -37.22 23.10 -41.39
N PHE A 47 -37.88 24.23 -41.69
CA PHE A 47 -38.92 24.28 -42.72
C PHE A 47 -38.30 24.09 -44.11
N SER A 48 -38.77 23.09 -44.86
CA SER A 48 -38.14 22.68 -46.13
C SER A 48 -38.57 23.55 -47.33
N GLY A 49 -39.46 24.52 -47.11
CA GLY A 49 -40.03 25.35 -48.16
C GLY A 49 -41.27 24.72 -48.82
N TRP A 50 -42.09 25.57 -49.42
CA TRP A 50 -43.24 25.19 -50.22
C TRP A 50 -42.79 24.60 -51.57
N GLN A 51 -43.29 23.41 -51.90
CA GLN A 51 -42.97 22.67 -53.11
C GLN A 51 -43.97 22.97 -54.23
N ASP A 52 -43.49 22.88 -55.47
CA ASP A 52 -44.30 22.99 -56.69
C ASP A 52 -45.19 24.24 -56.77
N VAL A 53 -44.76 25.35 -56.19
CA VAL A 53 -45.50 26.63 -56.18
C VAL A 53 -45.62 27.18 -57.61
N PRO A 54 -46.82 27.29 -58.18
CA PRO A 54 -47.01 27.94 -59.48
C PRO A 54 -46.67 29.42 -59.42
N GLN A 55 -46.11 29.98 -60.49
CA GLN A 55 -45.82 31.44 -60.56
C GLN A 55 -47.08 32.30 -60.42
N THR A 56 -48.21 31.83 -60.99
CA THR A 56 -49.52 32.47 -60.90
C THR A 56 -50.61 31.41 -60.78
N MET A 57 -51.79 31.80 -60.29
CA MET A 57 -52.93 30.91 -60.15
C MET A 57 -53.36 30.31 -61.50
N PRO A 58 -53.26 28.98 -61.70
CA PRO A 58 -53.64 28.35 -62.96
C PRO A 58 -55.16 28.25 -63.09
N ALA A 59 -55.63 27.76 -64.25
CA ALA A 59 -57.05 27.55 -64.52
C ALA A 59 -57.63 26.28 -63.87
N SER A 60 -57.13 25.93 -62.69
CA SER A 60 -57.54 24.76 -61.89
C SER A 60 -57.17 24.98 -60.43
N ASP A 61 -57.82 24.22 -59.54
CA ASP A 61 -57.42 24.16 -58.14
C ASP A 61 -56.01 23.57 -58.01
N VAL A 62 -55.25 24.03 -57.02
CA VAL A 62 -53.87 23.58 -56.77
C VAL A 62 -53.67 23.21 -55.30
N ARG A 63 -52.78 22.24 -55.09
CA ARG A 63 -52.30 21.82 -53.76
C ARG A 63 -50.82 22.13 -53.70
N ILE A 64 -50.41 22.85 -52.67
CA ILE A 64 -49.01 23.22 -52.43
C ILE A 64 -48.61 22.58 -51.11
N GLU A 65 -47.54 21.79 -51.13
CA GLU A 65 -47.10 20.98 -49.99
C GLU A 65 -45.78 21.50 -49.43
N ALA A 66 -45.60 21.36 -48.13
CA ALA A 66 -44.34 21.60 -47.45
C ALA A 66 -44.18 20.63 -46.28
N ASN A 67 -42.94 20.45 -45.80
CA ASN A 67 -42.66 19.58 -44.66
C ASN A 67 -41.57 20.17 -43.76
N PHE A 68 -41.53 19.73 -42.51
CA PHE A 68 -40.40 19.94 -41.62
C PHE A 68 -39.37 18.80 -41.70
N THR A 69 -38.09 19.16 -41.66
CA THR A 69 -36.99 18.19 -41.53
C THR A 69 -36.37 18.32 -40.15
N ALA A 70 -36.26 17.21 -39.41
CA ALA A 70 -35.58 17.20 -38.11
C ALA A 70 -34.08 17.52 -38.30
N ASN A 71 -33.58 18.46 -37.51
CA ASN A 71 -32.19 18.89 -37.54
C ASN A 71 -31.28 17.81 -36.93
N LYS A 72 -29.99 17.90 -37.24
CA LYS A 72 -28.95 17.10 -36.58
C LYS A 72 -28.07 17.99 -35.72
N TYR A 73 -27.72 17.47 -34.56
CA TYR A 73 -26.87 18.13 -33.58
C TYR A 73 -25.71 17.19 -33.22
N LEU A 74 -24.63 17.73 -32.68
CA LEU A 74 -23.44 16.97 -32.31
C LEU A 74 -23.54 16.46 -30.86
N VAL A 75 -23.19 15.19 -30.66
CA VAL A 75 -22.92 14.60 -29.34
C VAL A 75 -21.43 14.39 -29.24
N THR A 76 -20.78 15.00 -28.25
CA THR A 76 -19.36 14.79 -27.96
C THR A 76 -19.18 14.06 -26.64
N PHE A 77 -18.63 12.87 -26.72
CA PHE A 77 -18.28 12.02 -25.59
C PHE A 77 -16.84 12.31 -25.14
N MET A 78 -16.67 12.65 -23.87
CA MET A 78 -15.39 12.99 -23.26
C MET A 78 -15.00 11.94 -22.22
N LEU A 79 -13.80 11.37 -22.34
CA LEU A 79 -13.25 10.40 -21.40
C LEU A 79 -11.96 10.95 -20.81
N ASP A 80 -11.89 11.04 -19.48
CA ASP A 80 -10.73 11.59 -18.75
C ASP A 80 -10.32 13.00 -19.23
N GLY A 81 -11.30 13.80 -19.69
CA GLY A 81 -11.09 15.16 -20.18
C GLY A 81 -10.73 15.28 -21.67
N GLU A 82 -10.53 14.17 -22.37
CA GLU A 82 -10.20 14.13 -23.80
C GLU A 82 -11.40 13.69 -24.65
N ILE A 83 -11.44 14.09 -25.93
CA ILE A 83 -12.51 13.67 -26.84
C ILE A 83 -12.32 12.18 -27.12
N PHE A 84 -13.29 11.38 -26.68
CA PHE A 84 -13.34 9.96 -26.96
C PHE A 84 -14.03 9.67 -28.30
N LYS A 85 -15.17 10.34 -28.54
CA LYS A 85 -15.97 10.16 -29.75
C LYS A 85 -16.87 11.38 -30.01
N THR A 86 -17.16 11.66 -31.28
CA THR A 86 -18.18 12.63 -31.68
C THR A 86 -19.11 12.01 -32.71
N ASP A 87 -20.42 12.14 -32.50
CA ASP A 87 -21.47 11.67 -33.39
C ASP A 87 -22.41 12.81 -33.79
N SER A 88 -22.99 12.72 -34.99
CA SER A 88 -24.06 13.62 -35.44
C SER A 88 -25.40 12.89 -35.35
N VAL A 89 -26.29 13.35 -34.48
CA VAL A 89 -27.53 12.67 -34.09
C VAL A 89 -28.74 13.52 -34.45
N THR A 90 -29.79 12.88 -34.99
CA THR A 90 -31.03 13.57 -35.37
C THR A 90 -31.83 13.96 -34.12
N TYR A 91 -32.37 15.17 -34.10
CA TYR A 91 -33.23 15.68 -33.04
C TYR A 91 -34.35 14.70 -32.68
N GLY A 92 -34.58 14.51 -31.36
CA GLY A 92 -35.62 13.64 -30.83
C GLY A 92 -35.32 12.15 -30.91
N THR A 93 -34.21 11.72 -31.51
CA THR A 93 -33.80 10.30 -31.53
C THR A 93 -32.94 9.94 -30.33
N GLU A 94 -32.89 8.66 -29.97
CA GLU A 94 -32.07 8.14 -28.87
C GLU A 94 -30.57 8.32 -29.15
N ILE A 95 -29.81 8.66 -28.10
CA ILE A 95 -28.34 8.78 -28.17
C ILE A 95 -27.73 7.41 -27.88
N MET A 96 -27.00 6.84 -28.86
CA MET A 96 -26.27 5.59 -28.64
C MET A 96 -25.01 5.84 -27.81
N ILE A 97 -24.91 5.15 -26.68
CA ILE A 97 -23.76 5.26 -25.78
C ILE A 97 -22.63 4.35 -26.24
N PRO A 98 -21.40 4.87 -26.41
CA PRO A 98 -20.30 4.05 -26.83
C PRO A 98 -19.77 3.19 -25.67
N GLU A 99 -19.34 1.98 -26.01
CA GLU A 99 -18.64 1.09 -25.09
C GLU A 99 -17.22 1.61 -24.82
N VAL A 100 -16.75 1.45 -23.59
CA VAL A 100 -15.41 1.81 -23.16
C VAL A 100 -14.69 0.54 -22.74
N ALA A 101 -13.45 0.35 -23.20
CA ALA A 101 -12.64 -0.80 -22.83
C ALA A 101 -12.33 -0.79 -21.32
N GLU A 102 -12.22 -1.97 -20.72
CA GLU A 102 -11.77 -2.09 -19.34
C GLU A 102 -10.34 -1.56 -19.18
N LYS A 103 -10.08 -0.93 -18.04
CA LYS A 103 -8.77 -0.38 -17.67
C LYS A 103 -8.36 -0.99 -16.34
N GLU A 104 -7.29 -1.78 -16.34
CA GLU A 104 -6.81 -2.47 -15.14
C GLU A 104 -6.63 -1.51 -13.96
N GLY A 105 -7.05 -1.93 -12.77
CA GLY A 105 -6.94 -1.13 -11.56
C GLY A 105 -7.82 0.12 -11.52
N HIS A 106 -8.75 0.30 -12.47
CA HIS A 106 -9.66 1.43 -12.52
C HIS A 106 -11.12 1.00 -12.66
N THR A 107 -12.04 1.84 -12.19
CA THR A 107 -13.48 1.73 -12.40
C THR A 107 -13.95 2.84 -13.33
N PHE A 108 -14.70 2.48 -14.36
CA PHE A 108 -15.38 3.43 -15.25
C PHE A 108 -16.59 4.04 -14.53
N SER A 109 -16.67 5.37 -14.47
CA SER A 109 -17.75 6.09 -13.77
C SER A 109 -19.13 5.92 -14.41
N GLY A 110 -19.19 5.46 -15.66
CA GLY A 110 -20.35 5.62 -16.52
C GLY A 110 -20.41 7.03 -17.14
N TRP A 111 -21.10 7.12 -18.27
CA TRP A 111 -21.38 8.37 -18.96
C TRP A 111 -22.40 9.21 -18.17
N GLN A 112 -22.04 10.45 -17.85
CA GLN A 112 -22.81 11.34 -16.99
C GLN A 112 -23.71 12.27 -17.81
N ASN A 113 -24.86 12.64 -17.22
CA ASN A 113 -25.80 13.61 -17.78
C ASN A 113 -26.26 13.28 -19.22
N VAL A 114 -26.39 12.00 -19.54
CA VAL A 114 -26.88 11.53 -20.84
C VAL A 114 -28.35 11.94 -21.01
N PRO A 115 -28.69 12.77 -22.02
CA PRO A 115 -30.08 13.03 -22.37
C PRO A 115 -30.78 11.77 -22.88
N GLN A 116 -32.06 11.62 -22.59
CA GLN A 116 -32.85 10.47 -23.11
C GLN A 116 -32.93 10.47 -24.64
N THR A 117 -33.06 11.66 -25.24
CA THR A 117 -33.08 11.87 -26.68
C THR A 117 -32.25 13.10 -27.04
N MET A 118 -31.89 13.22 -28.32
CA MET A 118 -31.09 14.33 -28.80
C MET A 118 -31.87 15.66 -28.69
N PRO A 119 -31.41 16.63 -27.88
CA PRO A 119 -32.06 17.93 -27.78
C PRO A 119 -31.74 18.80 -29.00
N ALA A 120 -32.38 19.97 -29.08
CA ALA A 120 -32.16 20.94 -30.16
C ALA A 120 -30.86 21.76 -29.98
N ILE A 121 -29.81 21.14 -29.45
CA ILE A 121 -28.51 21.74 -29.18
C ILE A 121 -27.43 20.65 -29.18
N ASP A 122 -26.21 21.04 -29.52
CA ASP A 122 -25.04 20.17 -29.34
C ASP A 122 -24.85 19.84 -27.85
N VAL A 123 -24.53 18.58 -27.56
CA VAL A 123 -24.36 18.08 -26.18
C VAL A 123 -22.97 17.53 -25.96
N ARG A 124 -22.51 17.69 -24.73
CA ARG A 124 -21.25 17.13 -24.23
C ARG A 124 -21.55 16.20 -23.07
N ILE A 125 -21.11 14.95 -23.19
CA ILE A 125 -21.33 13.88 -22.23
C ILE A 125 -19.96 13.46 -21.70
N GLU A 126 -19.80 13.39 -20.39
CA GLU A 126 -18.50 13.16 -19.75
C GLU A 126 -18.47 11.85 -18.98
N ALA A 127 -17.32 11.21 -18.95
CA ALA A 127 -17.01 10.07 -18.10
C ALA A 127 -15.54 10.10 -17.70
N ASN A 128 -15.20 9.34 -16.66
CA ASN A 128 -13.83 9.19 -16.21
C ASN A 128 -13.54 7.78 -15.70
N PHE A 129 -12.26 7.48 -15.59
CA PHE A 129 -11.76 6.37 -14.81
C PHE A 129 -11.31 6.83 -13.43
N THR A 130 -11.78 6.13 -12.40
CA THR A 130 -11.31 6.31 -11.03
C THR A 130 -10.39 5.14 -10.67
N ALA A 131 -9.18 5.43 -10.19
CA ALA A 131 -8.27 4.39 -9.69
C ALA A 131 -8.88 3.68 -8.48
N ASN A 132 -8.87 2.35 -8.50
CA ASN A 132 -9.42 1.51 -7.46
C ASN A 132 -8.52 1.53 -6.21
N LYS A 133 -9.08 1.13 -5.07
CA LYS A 133 -8.31 0.88 -3.86
C LYS A 133 -8.30 -0.59 -3.53
N TYR A 134 -7.15 -1.06 -3.09
CA TYR A 134 -6.90 -2.45 -2.70
C TYR A 134 -6.33 -2.47 -1.29
N LEU A 135 -6.47 -3.60 -0.60
CA LEU A 135 -5.99 -3.76 0.77
C LEU A 135 -4.54 -4.22 0.81
N VAL A 136 -3.76 -3.64 1.71
CA VAL A 136 -2.44 -4.12 2.11
C VAL A 136 -2.51 -4.54 3.56
N THR A 137 -2.23 -5.81 3.83
CA THR A 137 -2.14 -6.35 5.20
C THR A 137 -0.69 -6.59 5.55
N PHE A 138 -0.21 -5.89 6.57
CA PHE A 138 1.11 -6.06 7.14
C PHE A 138 1.04 -7.13 8.23
N MET A 139 1.84 -8.17 8.11
CA MET A 139 1.94 -9.28 9.06
C MET A 139 3.27 -9.19 9.80
N LEU A 140 3.27 -9.23 11.12
CA LEU A 140 4.48 -9.22 11.96
C LEU A 140 4.53 -10.49 12.79
N ASP A 141 5.58 -11.30 12.63
CA ASP A 141 5.73 -12.60 13.30
C ASP A 141 4.50 -13.53 13.14
N GLY A 142 3.80 -13.45 12.00
CA GLY A 142 2.63 -14.28 11.69
C GLY A 142 1.28 -13.74 12.18
N GLU A 143 1.25 -12.58 12.84
CA GLU A 143 0.02 -11.90 13.26
C GLU A 143 -0.25 -10.63 12.46
N ILE A 144 -1.52 -10.24 12.33
CA ILE A 144 -1.89 -8.98 11.64
C ILE A 144 -1.38 -7.82 12.49
N PHE A 145 -0.46 -7.05 11.92
CA PHE A 145 0.06 -5.83 12.52
C PHE A 145 -0.78 -4.61 12.14
N LYS A 146 -1.12 -4.48 10.85
CA LYS A 146 -1.88 -3.36 10.31
C LYS A 146 -2.54 -3.72 8.99
N THR A 147 -3.66 -3.09 8.67
CA THR A 147 -4.26 -3.13 7.34
C THR A 147 -4.54 -1.72 6.83
N ASP A 148 -4.11 -1.42 5.61
CA ASP A 148 -4.34 -0.15 4.94
C ASP A 148 -5.10 -0.35 3.62
N SER A 149 -5.88 0.68 3.22
CA SER A 149 -6.49 0.75 1.89
C SER A 149 -5.69 1.72 1.03
N VAL A 150 -5.03 1.19 0.00
CA VAL A 150 -4.07 1.91 -0.84
C VAL A 150 -4.62 2.03 -2.26
N THR A 151 -4.43 3.19 -2.89
CA THR A 151 -4.88 3.45 -4.26
C THR A 151 -3.98 2.74 -5.26
N TYR A 152 -4.56 2.12 -6.28
CA TYR A 152 -3.82 1.46 -7.37
C TYR A 152 -2.76 2.39 -7.98
N GLY A 153 -1.57 1.84 -8.21
CA GLY A 153 -0.44 2.56 -8.80
C GLY A 153 0.28 3.54 -7.88
N THR A 154 -0.16 3.73 -6.63
CA THR A 154 0.57 4.58 -5.66
C THR A 154 1.58 3.77 -4.85
N GLU A 155 2.60 4.44 -4.32
CA GLU A 155 3.58 3.85 -3.39
C GLU A 155 2.89 3.32 -2.12
N ILE A 156 3.40 2.20 -1.59
CA ILE A 156 2.95 1.63 -0.31
C ILE A 156 3.84 2.17 0.80
N ILE A 157 3.24 2.87 1.77
CA ILE A 157 3.95 3.38 2.94
C ILE A 157 4.08 2.26 3.97
N LEU A 158 5.31 1.83 4.25
CA LEU A 158 5.61 0.79 5.24
C LEU A 158 5.43 1.35 6.66
N PRO A 159 4.75 0.62 7.57
CA PRO A 159 4.59 1.09 8.93
C PRO A 159 5.88 0.91 9.72
N GLU A 160 6.11 1.83 10.66
CA GLU A 160 7.20 1.73 11.62
C GLU A 160 6.89 0.63 12.65
N VAL A 161 7.92 -0.12 13.01
CA VAL A 161 7.83 -1.21 13.99
C VAL A 161 8.60 -0.77 15.24
N ALA A 162 7.99 -0.94 16.41
CA ALA A 162 8.62 -0.62 17.68
C ALA A 162 9.82 -1.53 17.95
N GLU A 163 10.84 -1.00 18.63
CA GLU A 163 11.96 -1.80 19.10
C GLU A 163 11.49 -2.90 20.07
N LYS A 164 12.08 -4.08 19.94
CA LYS A 164 11.78 -5.25 20.78
C LYS A 164 13.09 -5.71 21.42
N GLU A 165 13.16 -5.62 22.75
CA GLU A 165 14.38 -5.97 23.48
C GLU A 165 14.87 -7.38 23.13
N GLY A 166 16.18 -7.50 22.91
CA GLY A 166 16.80 -8.77 22.54
C GLY A 166 16.46 -9.27 21.13
N HIS A 167 15.81 -8.46 20.29
CA HIS A 167 15.47 -8.80 18.91
C HIS A 167 15.82 -7.65 17.95
N THR A 168 16.03 -8.00 16.69
CA THR A 168 16.24 -7.04 15.59
C THR A 168 15.15 -7.23 14.55
N PHE A 169 14.50 -6.14 14.11
CA PHE A 169 13.52 -6.21 13.04
C PHE A 169 14.21 -6.49 11.70
N SER A 170 13.81 -7.56 11.01
CA SER A 170 14.45 -8.03 9.78
C SER A 170 14.04 -7.24 8.54
N GLY A 171 13.12 -6.28 8.69
CA GLY A 171 12.53 -5.53 7.58
C GLY A 171 11.30 -6.20 6.98
N TRP A 172 10.53 -5.41 6.24
CA TRP A 172 9.36 -5.88 5.48
C TRP A 172 9.81 -6.58 4.18
N GLN A 173 9.21 -7.72 3.88
CA GLN A 173 9.52 -8.59 2.74
C GLN A 173 8.41 -8.54 1.68
N ASN A 174 8.77 -8.84 0.42
CA ASN A 174 7.84 -8.89 -0.72
C ASN A 174 7.05 -7.59 -0.95
N VAL A 175 7.65 -6.44 -0.61
CA VAL A 175 7.06 -5.12 -0.84
C VAL A 175 7.07 -4.81 -2.34
N PRO A 176 5.92 -4.64 -3.01
CA PRO A 176 5.89 -4.21 -4.40
C PRO A 176 6.25 -2.72 -4.50
N GLU A 177 6.75 -2.28 -5.66
CA GLU A 177 7.10 -0.89 -5.92
C GLU A 177 5.89 0.06 -5.79
N THR A 178 4.74 -0.39 -6.30
CA THR A 178 3.45 0.32 -6.21
C THR A 178 2.31 -0.65 -5.93
N MET A 179 1.17 -0.14 -5.47
CA MET A 179 -0.01 -0.95 -5.23
C MET A 179 -0.54 -1.57 -6.54
N PRO A 180 -0.56 -2.91 -6.66
CA PRO A 180 -1.06 -3.59 -7.85
C PRO A 180 -2.59 -3.72 -7.81
N ALA A 181 -3.17 -4.28 -8.88
CA ALA A 181 -4.62 -4.43 -9.03
C ALA A 181 -5.22 -5.61 -8.22
N ASN A 182 -4.65 -5.89 -7.04
CA ASN A 182 -5.09 -6.95 -6.15
C ASN A 182 -4.59 -6.69 -4.72
N ASP A 183 -5.28 -7.24 -3.73
CA ASP A 183 -4.86 -7.15 -2.33
C ASP A 183 -3.49 -7.80 -2.10
N LYS A 184 -2.73 -7.29 -1.13
CA LYS A 184 -1.38 -7.75 -0.81
C LYS A 184 -1.19 -8.04 0.67
N ILE A 185 -0.30 -9.00 0.91
CA ILE A 185 0.22 -9.33 2.24
C ILE A 185 1.72 -9.04 2.20
N ILE A 186 2.19 -8.24 3.15
CA ILE A 186 3.59 -7.87 3.34
C ILE A 186 4.01 -8.40 4.70
N GLU A 187 5.07 -9.19 4.75
CA GLU A 187 5.49 -9.90 5.96
C GLU A 187 6.75 -9.26 6.55
N GLY A 188 6.77 -9.07 7.85
CA GLY A 188 7.93 -8.65 8.62
C GLY A 188 8.16 -9.64 9.77
N THR A 189 9.41 -9.77 10.18
CA THR A 189 9.78 -10.68 11.27
C THR A 189 10.82 -10.06 12.18
N PHE A 190 10.86 -10.51 13.43
CA PHE A 190 11.98 -10.28 14.33
C PHE A 190 12.95 -11.45 14.31
N THR A 191 14.24 -11.14 14.27
CA THR A 191 15.32 -12.10 14.50
C THR A 191 15.80 -11.95 15.93
N VAL A 192 15.90 -13.06 16.68
CA VAL A 192 16.46 -13.06 18.03
C VAL A 192 17.94 -12.69 17.99
N ASN A 193 18.35 -11.76 18.85
CA ASN A 193 19.74 -11.32 18.91
C ASN A 193 20.61 -12.38 19.59
N ILE A 194 21.89 -12.40 19.21
CA ILE A 194 22.90 -13.28 19.79
C ILE A 194 23.91 -12.39 20.52
N TYR A 195 24.22 -12.75 21.76
CA TYR A 195 25.16 -12.05 22.62
C TYR A 195 26.31 -12.98 23.01
N ALA A 196 27.44 -12.40 23.41
CA ALA A 196 28.64 -13.13 23.77
C ALA A 196 28.70 -13.47 25.26
N ILE A 197 29.12 -14.69 25.60
CA ILE A 197 29.63 -15.03 26.93
C ILE A 197 31.16 -15.04 26.85
N ILE A 198 31.80 -14.12 27.57
CA ILE A 198 33.24 -13.91 27.56
C ILE A 198 33.84 -14.53 28.83
N TYR A 199 34.55 -15.64 28.66
CA TYR A 199 35.22 -16.32 29.77
C TYR A 199 36.62 -15.74 29.95
N LYS A 200 36.95 -15.31 31.17
CA LYS A 200 38.29 -14.89 31.56
C LYS A 200 38.84 -15.76 32.68
N VAL A 201 40.08 -16.20 32.52
CA VAL A 201 40.83 -16.94 33.54
C VAL A 201 42.06 -16.14 33.91
N ASP A 202 42.22 -15.83 35.19
CA ASP A 202 43.33 -15.01 35.71
C ASP A 202 43.46 -13.64 35.00
N GLY A 203 42.35 -13.09 34.52
CA GLY A 203 42.27 -11.78 33.84
C GLY A 203 42.37 -11.83 32.31
N GLU A 204 42.78 -12.95 31.74
CA GLU A 204 42.96 -13.14 30.30
C GLU A 204 41.75 -13.84 29.66
N ILE A 205 41.42 -13.50 28.41
CA ILE A 205 40.32 -14.17 27.69
C ILE A 205 40.70 -15.63 27.45
N TYR A 206 39.89 -16.52 28.00
CA TYR A 206 40.01 -17.96 27.84
C TYR A 206 39.17 -18.46 26.66
N ALA A 207 37.92 -18.00 26.55
CA ALA A 207 37.00 -18.40 25.49
C ALA A 207 35.87 -17.39 25.30
N VAL A 208 35.21 -17.45 24.15
CA VAL A 208 33.97 -16.70 23.87
C VAL A 208 32.94 -17.66 23.28
N ASP A 209 31.73 -17.65 23.84
CA ASP A 209 30.57 -18.36 23.30
C ASP A 209 29.52 -17.37 22.82
N SER A 210 28.69 -17.80 21.88
CA SER A 210 27.59 -17.00 21.33
C SER A 210 26.26 -17.66 21.66
N VAL A 211 25.39 -16.93 22.37
CA VAL A 211 24.14 -17.45 22.92
C VAL A 211 23.00 -16.51 22.54
N ALA A 212 21.87 -17.08 22.10
CA ALA A 212 20.68 -16.30 21.76
C ALA A 212 20.06 -15.67 23.02
N TYR A 213 19.53 -14.46 22.88
CA TYR A 213 18.77 -13.78 23.93
C TYR A 213 17.70 -14.70 24.55
N GLY A 214 17.61 -14.71 25.88
CA GLY A 214 16.65 -15.51 26.64
C GLY A 214 16.95 -17.01 26.69
N ALA A 215 17.96 -17.52 25.99
CA ALA A 215 18.38 -18.90 26.14
C ALA A 215 19.09 -19.12 27.49
N ASN A 216 18.93 -20.31 28.08
CA ASN A 216 19.61 -20.66 29.33
C ASN A 216 21.12 -20.62 29.17
N ILE A 217 21.81 -20.01 30.13
CA ILE A 217 23.27 -19.99 30.16
C ILE A 217 23.77 -21.32 30.72
N VAL A 218 24.60 -22.01 29.95
CA VAL A 218 25.33 -23.21 30.38
C VAL A 218 26.81 -22.88 30.37
N LEU A 219 27.43 -22.85 31.55
CA LEU A 219 28.84 -22.54 31.68
C LEU A 219 29.72 -23.68 31.16
N ARG A 220 30.87 -23.31 30.58
CA ARG A 220 31.90 -24.26 30.16
C ARG A 220 32.42 -25.08 31.36
N GLU A 221 32.88 -26.30 31.08
CA GLU A 221 33.59 -27.10 32.06
C GLU A 221 34.80 -26.35 32.63
N GLU A 222 35.11 -26.61 33.90
CA GLU A 222 36.23 -25.97 34.60
C GLU A 222 37.56 -26.31 33.88
N PRO A 223 38.39 -25.31 33.57
CA PRO A 223 39.70 -25.56 32.98
C PRO A 223 40.61 -26.27 33.98
N VAL A 224 41.47 -27.15 33.48
CA VAL A 224 42.43 -27.90 34.31
C VAL A 224 43.84 -27.39 34.05
N ARG A 225 44.60 -27.16 35.12
CA ARG A 225 46.02 -26.79 35.07
C ARG A 225 46.80 -27.56 36.12
N GLU A 226 47.83 -28.29 35.70
CA GLU A 226 48.62 -29.15 36.59
C GLU A 226 49.22 -28.35 37.74
N GLY A 227 49.03 -28.82 38.97
CA GLY A 227 49.50 -28.16 40.18
C GLY A 227 48.63 -27.00 40.69
N TYR A 228 47.48 -26.73 40.06
CA TYR A 228 46.57 -25.66 40.45
C TYR A 228 45.13 -26.16 40.62
N LYS A 229 44.38 -25.52 41.53
CA LYS A 229 42.95 -25.71 41.73
C LYS A 229 42.19 -24.51 41.15
N PHE A 230 41.22 -24.77 40.28
CA PHE A 230 40.34 -23.74 39.76
C PHE A 230 39.33 -23.29 40.83
N SER A 231 39.04 -22.00 40.90
CA SER A 231 38.14 -21.41 41.91
C SER A 231 36.65 -21.64 41.63
N GLY A 232 36.32 -22.21 40.47
CA GLY A 232 34.98 -22.14 39.88
C GLY A 232 34.77 -20.83 39.13
N TRP A 233 33.73 -20.83 38.29
CA TRP A 233 33.28 -19.65 37.55
C TRP A 233 32.46 -18.69 38.44
N SER A 234 32.51 -17.40 38.13
CA SER A 234 31.65 -16.39 38.75
C SER A 234 30.17 -16.65 38.46
N GLN A 235 29.30 -16.12 39.33
CA GLN A 235 27.85 -16.22 39.14
C GLN A 235 27.41 -15.48 37.86
N VAL A 236 26.43 -16.05 37.17
CA VAL A 236 25.84 -15.51 35.94
C VAL A 236 24.31 -15.51 36.04
N PRO A 237 23.61 -14.70 35.23
CA PRO A 237 22.17 -14.82 35.05
C PRO A 237 21.77 -16.22 34.59
N GLU A 238 20.52 -16.62 34.88
CA GLU A 238 19.98 -17.92 34.42
C GLU A 238 19.82 -17.97 32.89
N THR A 239 19.42 -16.85 32.29
CA THR A 239 19.21 -16.70 30.84
C THR A 239 20.06 -15.57 30.27
N MET A 240 20.36 -15.66 28.98
CA MET A 240 21.17 -14.66 28.28
C MET A 240 20.44 -13.30 28.25
N PRO A 241 20.99 -12.24 28.87
CA PRO A 241 20.38 -10.92 28.85
C PRO A 241 20.58 -10.25 27.48
N ALA A 242 20.02 -9.06 27.30
CA ALA A 242 20.20 -8.24 26.11
C ALA A 242 21.58 -7.53 26.06
N ALA A 243 22.64 -8.22 26.50
CA ALA A 243 24.00 -7.74 26.54
C ALA A 243 24.99 -8.90 26.68
N ASP A 244 26.25 -8.65 26.33
CA ASP A 244 27.32 -9.61 26.56
C ASP A 244 27.54 -9.84 28.07
N VAL A 245 27.88 -11.08 28.43
CA VAL A 245 28.10 -11.51 29.82
C VAL A 245 29.56 -11.88 30.01
N GLU A 246 30.22 -11.28 31.00
CA GLU A 246 31.57 -11.67 31.40
C GLU A 246 31.53 -12.68 32.54
N VAL A 247 32.26 -13.78 32.39
CA VAL A 247 32.40 -14.85 33.39
C VAL A 247 33.87 -14.99 33.75
N THR A 248 34.18 -14.93 35.04
CA THR A 248 35.57 -14.94 35.53
C THR A 248 35.85 -16.18 36.37
N GLY A 249 37.06 -16.70 36.26
CA GLY A 249 37.60 -17.75 37.11
C GLY A 249 39.08 -17.52 37.37
N SER A 250 39.63 -18.22 38.35
CA SER A 250 41.05 -18.07 38.69
C SER A 250 41.67 -19.38 39.14
N PHE A 251 42.97 -19.51 38.95
CA PHE A 251 43.73 -20.64 39.48
C PHE A 251 44.45 -20.27 40.77
N THR A 252 44.30 -21.13 41.77
CA THR A 252 45.08 -21.09 43.02
C THR A 252 46.07 -22.24 43.06
N VAL A 253 47.25 -22.04 43.67
CA VAL A 253 48.26 -23.10 43.79
C VAL A 253 47.68 -24.25 44.62
N GLY A 254 47.66 -25.45 44.05
CA GLY A 254 47.25 -26.65 44.75
C GLY A 254 48.32 -27.05 45.78
N ILE A 255 47.90 -27.54 46.96
CA ILE A 255 48.83 -27.93 48.03
C ILE A 255 49.81 -29.03 47.58
N ASN A 256 49.45 -29.81 46.55
CA ASN A 256 50.26 -30.88 45.96
C ASN A 256 51.39 -30.38 45.03
N ALA A 257 51.35 -29.12 44.59
CA ALA A 257 52.45 -28.50 43.85
C ALA A 257 53.52 -27.91 44.78
N ILE A 258 53.29 -27.99 46.09
CA ILE A 258 54.33 -27.71 47.07
C ILE A 258 55.21 -28.96 47.12
N ASP A 259 56.47 -28.80 46.73
CA ASP A 259 57.52 -29.75 47.07
C ASP A 259 57.42 -30.03 48.58
N PHE A 260 57.13 -31.27 48.97
CA PHE A 260 56.92 -31.65 50.37
C PHE A 260 58.18 -31.37 51.23
N ASP A 261 59.35 -31.15 50.60
CA ASP A 261 60.60 -30.74 51.24
C ASP A 261 60.72 -29.20 51.46
N ALA A 262 59.77 -28.40 50.96
CA ALA A 262 59.79 -26.94 51.08
C ALA A 262 59.38 -26.45 52.47
N LYS A 263 60.12 -25.46 52.99
CA LYS A 263 59.82 -24.76 54.24
C LYS A 263 58.77 -23.66 54.03
N VAL A 264 57.72 -23.66 54.85
CA VAL A 264 56.63 -22.67 54.83
C VAL A 264 56.41 -22.04 56.19
N ASP A 265 55.92 -20.80 56.20
CA ASP A 265 55.41 -20.14 57.42
C ASP A 265 53.89 -20.33 57.49
N VAL A 266 53.36 -20.72 58.65
CA VAL A 266 51.93 -20.94 58.89
C VAL A 266 51.40 -19.79 59.72
N TYR A 267 50.29 -19.17 59.32
CA TYR A 267 49.65 -18.05 60.00
C TYR A 267 48.18 -18.38 60.32
N ASN A 268 47.65 -17.82 61.40
CA ASN A 268 46.19 -17.78 61.62
C ASN A 268 45.53 -16.69 60.75
N LEU A 269 44.20 -16.67 60.69
CA LEU A 269 43.45 -15.66 59.93
C LEU A 269 43.70 -14.21 60.37
N GLN A 270 44.15 -13.98 61.60
CA GLN A 270 44.51 -12.67 62.13
C GLN A 270 45.93 -12.23 61.77
N GLY A 271 46.68 -13.02 60.98
CA GLY A 271 48.02 -12.70 60.53
C GLY A 271 49.13 -12.97 61.55
N VAL A 272 48.82 -13.74 62.61
CA VAL A 272 49.82 -14.19 63.60
C VAL A 272 50.47 -15.47 63.10
N ILE A 273 51.80 -15.51 63.12
CA ILE A 273 52.56 -16.71 62.77
C ILE A 273 52.35 -17.78 63.85
N LEU A 274 51.87 -18.95 63.44
CA LEU A 274 51.70 -20.14 64.27
C LEU A 274 52.91 -21.06 64.20
N TYR A 275 53.50 -21.19 63.02
CA TYR A 275 54.70 -21.97 62.81
C TYR A 275 55.63 -21.30 61.78
N HIS A 276 56.93 -21.40 61.99
CA HIS A 276 57.95 -20.76 61.13
C HIS A 276 58.82 -21.81 60.46
N GLN A 277 59.00 -21.70 59.15
CA GLN A 277 59.93 -22.50 58.34
C GLN A 277 59.77 -24.03 58.50
N VAL A 278 58.52 -24.51 58.54
CA VAL A 278 58.19 -25.93 58.73
C VAL A 278 58.13 -26.65 57.39
N ARG A 279 58.61 -27.90 57.34
CA ARG A 279 58.43 -28.78 56.18
C ARG A 279 57.05 -29.40 56.19
N LEU A 280 56.44 -29.47 55.01
CA LEU A 280 55.15 -30.11 54.80
C LEU A 280 55.36 -31.62 54.55
N GLU A 281 55.99 -32.35 55.47
CA GLU A 281 56.06 -33.83 55.40
C GLU A 281 54.99 -34.43 56.31
N GLU A 282 54.08 -35.25 55.77
CA GLU A 282 53.02 -36.07 56.43
C GLU A 282 52.13 -35.39 57.51
N SER A 283 52.35 -34.10 57.79
CA SER A 283 51.83 -33.34 58.94
C SER A 283 50.66 -32.42 58.55
N THR A 284 50.22 -32.47 57.30
CA THR A 284 49.04 -31.74 56.81
C THR A 284 47.72 -32.18 57.48
N ASN A 285 47.71 -33.33 58.14
CA ASN A 285 46.58 -33.84 58.93
C ASN A 285 46.38 -33.12 60.28
N ASN A 286 47.37 -32.38 60.78
CA ASN A 286 47.33 -31.76 62.12
C ASN A 286 47.43 -30.23 62.11
N LEU A 287 47.34 -29.59 60.94
CA LEU A 287 47.28 -28.13 60.89
C LEU A 287 45.93 -27.64 61.44
N PRO A 288 45.93 -26.68 62.38
CA PRO A 288 44.70 -26.15 62.93
C PRO A 288 43.86 -25.49 61.85
N GLU A 289 42.56 -25.47 62.10
CA GLU A 289 41.58 -24.84 61.24
C GLU A 289 41.84 -23.32 61.12
N GLY A 290 41.51 -22.73 59.97
CA GLY A 290 41.63 -21.27 59.80
C GLY A 290 43.08 -20.79 59.76
N VAL A 291 43.92 -21.43 58.97
CA VAL A 291 45.32 -21.02 58.75
C VAL A 291 45.61 -20.76 57.28
N TYR A 292 46.59 -19.90 56.99
CA TYR A 292 47.15 -19.76 55.65
C TYR A 292 48.67 -19.91 55.71
N LEU A 293 49.26 -20.38 54.62
CA LEU A 293 50.69 -20.59 54.49
C LEU A 293 51.30 -19.41 53.71
N ILE A 294 52.51 -18.97 54.04
CA ILE A 294 53.31 -18.07 53.21
C ILE A 294 54.59 -18.80 52.79
N ARG A 295 54.89 -18.74 51.49
CA ARG A 295 56.18 -19.16 50.94
C ARG A 295 56.73 -18.03 50.09
N GLN A 296 57.96 -17.59 50.39
CA GLN A 296 58.69 -16.58 49.59
C GLN A 296 57.85 -15.33 49.24
N GLY A 297 57.03 -14.86 50.18
CA GLY A 297 56.18 -13.68 49.98
C GLY A 297 54.85 -13.92 49.22
N GLN A 298 54.59 -15.13 48.73
CA GLN A 298 53.29 -15.51 48.18
C GLN A 298 52.40 -16.18 49.25
N ARG A 299 51.19 -15.63 49.43
CA ARG A 299 50.17 -16.17 50.33
C ARG A 299 49.51 -17.38 49.68
N ILE A 300 49.69 -18.56 50.27
CA ILE A 300 49.05 -19.82 49.91
C ILE A 300 47.91 -20.03 50.90
N VAL A 301 46.68 -19.74 50.51
CA VAL A 301 45.52 -19.84 51.42
C VAL A 301 45.10 -21.30 51.54
N LYS A 302 45.04 -21.84 52.77
CA LYS A 302 44.25 -23.04 53.08
C LYS A 302 42.87 -22.54 53.53
N ILE A 303 41.89 -22.58 52.61
CA ILE A 303 40.48 -22.55 53.01
C ILE A 303 40.18 -23.94 53.56
N LYS A 304 39.83 -24.02 54.83
CA LYS A 304 39.22 -25.22 55.38
C LYS A 304 37.82 -25.34 54.80
N ILE A 305 37.51 -26.46 54.15
CA ILE A 305 36.16 -26.85 53.77
C ILE A 305 35.81 -28.03 54.68
N ASP A 306 34.90 -27.79 55.62
CA ASP A 306 33.62 -28.50 55.65
C ASP A 306 32.53 -27.42 55.76
#